data_AF-A0A395GXB0-F1
#
_entry.id   AF-A0A395GXB0-F1
#
_cell.length_a   1.000
_cell.length_b   1.000
_cell.length_c   1.000
_cell.angle_alpha   90.00
_cell.angle_beta   90.00
_cell.angle_gamma   90.00
#
_symmetry.space_group_name_H-M   'P 1'
#
loop_
_entity.id
_entity.type
_entity.pdbx_description
1 polymer ?
#
loop_
_entity_poly.entity_id
_entity_poly.type
_entity_poly.pdbx_seq_one_letter_code
_entity_poly.pdbx_strand_id
1 'polypeptide(L)' 'MLDWFHDCYFAAVAGDSPTFEAWPPATEGGGGYIHQQILACWGMPLGEMWDLERLSVRCRELGRWVVFVTSAPGNVV' A
#
# COMPACT_ATOMS: atom_id res chain seq x y z
N MET A 1 0.98 7.80 -10.54
CA MET A 1 1.00 6.71 -9.53
C MET A 1 -0.23 5.82 -9.67
N LEU A 2 -1.44 6.40 -9.69
CA LEU A 2 -2.69 5.65 -9.90
C LEU A 2 -2.66 4.77 -11.16
N ASP A 3 -2.32 5.33 -12.32
CA ASP A 3 -2.26 4.56 -13.57
C ASP A 3 -1.32 3.35 -13.47
N TRP A 4 -0.16 3.53 -12.81
CA TRP A 4 0.80 2.45 -12.60
C TRP A 4 0.25 1.33 -11.69
N PHE A 5 -0.45 1.69 -10.60
CA PHE A 5 -1.08 0.67 -9.75
C PHE A 5 -2.15 -0.11 -10.50
N HIS A 6 -2.96 0.58 -11.29
CA HIS A 6 -4.01 -0.04 -12.10
C HIS A 6 -3.42 -0.98 -13.16
N ASP A 7 -2.41 -0.52 -13.91
CA ASP A 7 -1.81 -1.27 -15.01
C ASP A 7 -0.99 -2.49 -14.55
N CYS A 8 -0.47 -2.45 -13.31
CA CYS A 8 0.22 -3.58 -12.71
C CYS A 8 -0.72 -4.62 -12.09
N TYR A 9 -2.01 -4.33 -11.92
CA TYR A 9 -3.01 -5.22 -11.32
C TYR A 9 -2.56 -5.80 -9.96
N PHE A 10 -2.02 -4.95 -9.08
CA PHE A 10 -1.67 -5.37 -7.73
C PHE A 10 -2.89 -5.89 -6.97
N ALA A 11 -2.72 -6.99 -6.25
CA ALA A 11 -3.80 -7.54 -5.43
C ALA A 11 -4.07 -6.72 -4.17
N ALA A 12 -3.07 -5.99 -3.66
CA ALA A 12 -3.16 -5.11 -2.49
C ALA A 12 -1.94 -4.18 -2.43
N VAL A 13 -2.03 -3.08 -1.68
CA VAL A 13 -0.89 -2.22 -1.33
C VAL A 13 -0.84 -1.95 0.16
N ALA A 14 0.37 -1.70 0.69
CA ALA A 14 0.56 -1.41 2.11
C ALA A 14 1.68 -0.40 2.33
N GLY A 15 1.59 0.38 3.42
CA GLY A 15 2.60 1.35 3.86
C GLY A 15 2.76 1.39 5.37
N ASP A 16 3.85 2.01 5.83
CA ASP A 16 4.21 2.22 7.24
C ASP A 16 3.72 3.57 7.80
N SER A 17 3.08 4.38 6.97
CA SER A 17 2.44 5.65 7.35
C SER A 17 1.01 5.45 7.88
N PRO A 18 0.47 6.44 8.64
CA PRO A 18 -0.92 6.41 9.10
C PRO A 18 -1.95 6.41 7.98
N THR A 19 -1.65 7.08 6.87
CA THR A 19 -2.40 6.99 5.62
C THR A 19 -1.50 6.44 4.53
N PHE A 20 -2.03 5.64 3.62
CA PHE A 20 -1.22 5.18 2.48
C PHE A 20 -0.83 6.33 1.53
N GLU A 21 -1.76 7.24 1.27
CA GLU A 21 -1.47 8.45 0.50
C GLU A 21 -0.76 9.51 1.33
N ALA A 22 -0.01 10.39 0.64
CA ALA A 22 0.64 11.51 1.30
C ALA A 22 -0.39 12.45 1.91
N TRP A 23 -0.13 12.86 3.16
CA TRP A 23 -0.97 13.82 3.88
C TRP A 23 -0.19 15.12 4.15
N PRO A 24 -0.74 16.30 3.83
CA PRO A 24 -2.04 16.54 3.20
C PRO A 24 -2.05 16.11 1.71
N PRO A 25 -3.21 15.69 1.19
CA PRO A 25 -3.33 15.20 -0.17
C PRO A 25 -3.12 16.34 -1.17
N ALA A 26 -2.34 16.06 -2.22
CA ALA A 26 -2.14 17.00 -3.31
C ALA A 26 -3.47 17.21 -4.07
N THR A 27 -4.05 18.41 -3.94
CA THR A 27 -5.31 18.76 -4.60
C THR A 27 -5.09 19.20 -6.06
N GLU A 28 -3.91 19.71 -6.38
CA GLU A 28 -3.52 20.05 -7.74
C GLU A 28 -3.36 18.77 -8.58
N GLY A 29 -4.08 18.68 -9.70
CA GLY A 29 -4.05 17.52 -10.59
C GLY A 29 -4.96 16.34 -10.19
N GLY A 30 -5.76 16.47 -9.13
CA GLY A 30 -6.87 15.54 -8.84
C GLY A 30 -6.50 14.12 -8.38
N GLY A 31 -5.24 13.89 -7.98
CA GLY A 31 -4.73 12.56 -7.64
C GLY A 31 -4.25 12.37 -6.20
N GLY A 32 -4.42 13.37 -5.32
CA GLY A 32 -3.93 13.29 -3.93
C GLY A 32 -4.71 12.33 -3.03
N TYR A 33 -6.00 12.14 -3.31
CA TYR A 33 -6.81 11.11 -2.68
C TYR A 33 -6.78 9.88 -3.59
N ILE A 34 -6.08 8.85 -3.16
CA ILE A 34 -5.88 7.52 -3.76
C ILE A 34 -6.88 6.51 -3.21
N HIS A 35 -7.34 6.68 -1.95
CA HIS A 35 -8.27 5.75 -1.30
C HIS A 35 -9.51 5.43 -2.14
N GLN A 36 -10.10 6.44 -2.78
CA GLN A 36 -11.35 6.30 -3.54
C GLN A 36 -11.16 5.39 -4.76
N GLN A 37 -10.02 5.50 -5.42
CA GLN A 37 -9.67 4.74 -6.62
C GLN A 37 -9.35 3.31 -6.23
N ILE A 38 -8.47 3.11 -5.24
CA ILE A 38 -7.99 1.76 -4.91
C ILE A 38 -9.07 0.94 -4.19
N LEU A 39 -9.83 1.52 -3.27
CA LEU A 39 -10.86 0.78 -2.53
C LEU A 39 -12.18 0.71 -3.30
N ALA A 40 -12.77 1.85 -3.65
CA ALA A 40 -14.14 1.87 -4.18
C ALA A 40 -14.21 1.51 -5.68
N CYS A 41 -13.22 1.94 -6.48
CA CYS A 41 -13.23 1.63 -7.92
C CYS A 41 -12.59 0.28 -8.24
N TRP A 42 -11.43 -0.04 -7.64
CA TRP A 42 -10.66 -1.24 -8.02
C TRP A 42 -10.86 -2.43 -7.08
N GLY A 43 -11.42 -2.21 -5.89
CA GLY A 43 -11.56 -3.27 -4.88
C GLY A 43 -10.22 -3.80 -4.36
N MET A 44 -9.14 -3.02 -4.48
CA MET A 44 -7.80 -3.36 -4.04
C MET A 44 -7.64 -3.04 -2.54
N PRO A 45 -7.47 -4.03 -1.66
CA PRO A 45 -7.27 -3.81 -0.22
C PRO A 45 -6.05 -2.96 0.09
N LEU A 46 -6.15 -2.23 1.20
CA LEU A 46 -5.14 -1.30 1.69
C LEU A 46 -4.65 -1.70 3.09
N GLY A 47 -3.34 -1.69 3.28
CA GLY A 47 -2.70 -1.83 4.58
C GLY A 47 -2.01 -0.54 5.02
N GLU A 48 -2.27 -0.12 6.26
CA GLU A 48 -1.68 1.10 6.83
C GLU A 48 -0.97 0.77 8.13
N MET A 49 0.02 1.60 8.51
CA MET A 49 0.78 1.45 9.75
C MET A 49 1.50 0.10 9.91
N TRP A 50 2.01 -0.47 8.81
CA TRP A 50 2.84 -1.67 8.88
C TRP A 50 4.19 -1.36 9.53
N ASP A 51 4.65 -2.21 10.46
CA ASP A 51 6.04 -2.13 10.95
C ASP A 51 6.97 -2.84 9.95
N LEU A 52 7.71 -2.03 9.18
CA LEU A 52 8.62 -2.50 8.15
C LEU A 52 10.11 -2.32 8.53
N GLU A 53 10.43 -1.82 9.73
CA GLU A 53 11.80 -1.46 10.12
C GLU A 53 12.76 -2.66 10.02
N ARG A 54 12.42 -3.74 10.73
CA ARG A 54 13.22 -4.96 10.74
C ARG A 54 13.31 -5.64 9.38
N LEU A 55 12.21 -5.61 8.61
CA LEU A 55 12.17 -6.16 7.26
C LEU A 55 13.12 -5.37 6.35
N SER A 56 13.09 -4.03 6.42
CA SER A 56 13.91 -3.16 5.60
C SER A 56 15.41 -3.42 5.82
N VAL A 57 15.85 -3.55 7.08
CA VAL A 57 17.25 -3.87 7.41
C VAL A 57 17.64 -5.21 6.81
N ARG A 58 16.83 -6.25 7.04
CA ARG A 58 17.13 -7.61 6.56
C ARG A 58 17.20 -7.70 5.04
N CYS A 59 16.30 -7.00 4.36
CA CYS A 59 16.28 -6.97 2.91
C CYS A 59 17.48 -6.19 2.32
N ARG A 60 17.98 -5.15 3.00
CA ARG A 60 19.25 -4.47 2.62
C ARG A 60 20.45 -5.42 2.76
N GLU A 61 20.54 -6.16 3.86
CA GLU A 61 21.61 -7.15 4.10
C GLU A 61 21.64 -8.25 3.04
N LEU A 62 20.47 -8.72 2.61
CA LEU A 62 20.34 -9.82 1.66
C LEU A 62 20.26 -9.37 0.19
N GLY A 63 20.07 -8.08 -0.08
CA GLY A 63 19.78 -7.57 -1.42
C GLY A 63 18.50 -8.14 -2.04
N ARG A 64 17.47 -8.44 -1.23
CA ARG A 64 16.23 -9.11 -1.66
C ARG A 64 15.00 -8.38 -1.17
N TRP A 65 14.10 -8.02 -2.09
CA TRP A 65 12.87 -7.26 -1.82
C TRP A 65 11.57 -8.02 -2.12
N VAL A 66 11.68 -9.22 -2.69
CA VAL A 66 10.55 -10.12 -2.93
C VAL A 66 10.54 -11.18 -1.84
N VAL A 67 9.48 -11.15 -1.03
CA VAL A 67 9.29 -12.03 0.12
C VAL A 67 7.91 -12.68 0.06
N PHE A 68 7.75 -13.80 0.77
CA PHE A 68 6.44 -14.35 1.04
C PHE A 68 5.78 -13.52 2.15
N VAL A 69 4.57 -13.02 1.91
CA VAL A 69 3.80 -12.21 2.85
C VAL A 69 2.52 -12.95 3.24
N THR A 70 2.24 -13.00 4.54
CA THR A 70 0.96 -13.46 5.07
C THR A 70 0.29 -12.31 5.81
N SER A 71 -0.92 -11.94 5.37
CA SER A 71 -1.76 -10.94 6.02
C SER A 71 -3.20 -11.36 5.81
N ALA A 72 -3.79 -11.94 6.86
CA ALA A 72 -5.19 -12.32 6.86
C ALA A 72 -5.92 -11.39 7.84
N PRO A 73 -7.01 -10.73 7.42
CA PRO A 73 -7.81 -9.95 8.33
C PRO A 73 -8.44 -10.88 9.38
N GLY A 74 -8.71 -10.33 10.57
CA GLY A 74 -9.53 -11.03 11.56
C GLY A 74 -10.92 -11.31 11.01
N ASN A 75 -11.50 -12.46 11.35
CA ASN A 75 -12.88 -12.75 11.01
C ASN A 75 -13.83 -11.96 11.93
N VAL A 76 -14.30 -10.81 11.45
CA VAL A 76 -15.23 -9.93 12.15
C VAL A 76 -16.53 -9.89 11.33
N VAL A 77 -17.61 -10.45 11.90
CA VAL A 77 -18.93 -10.57 11.29
C VAL A 77 -19.92 -9.63 11.97
#